data_AF-A0A449B399-F1
#
_entry.id   AF-A0A449B399-F1
#
_cell.length_a   1.000
_cell.length_b   1.000
_cell.length_c   1.000
_cell.angle_alpha   90.00
_cell.angle_beta   90.00
_cell.angle_gamma   90.00
#
_symmetry.space_group_name_H-M   'P 1'
#
loop_
_entity.id
_entity.type
_entity.pdbx_description
1 polymer ?
#
loop_
_entity_poly.entity_id
_entity_poly.type
_entity_poly.pdbx_seq_one_letter_code
_entity_poly.pdbx_strand_id
1 'polypeptide(L)'
;MADLYIWIIFGALIILIVGFIFYKIISEKITARKEKKLLIEFKAEAKAYTQSLTISVNRLIELNEEELNNFEVSVGKMKMKDINFIPAEYLKDLMNLDKFKRFVLPNPEFATFVKNLNNLKEIKANSWVSKCSKELSFFKEQANKVKQDISDEAYQKEINFLNQYYAFEKRKIIERR
;
A
#
# COMPACT_ATOMS: atom_id res chain seq x y z
N MET A 1 -13.46 68.78 -20.42
CA MET A 1 -13.74 67.55 -21.20
C MET A 1 -12.65 66.50 -20.99
N ALA A 2 -11.35 66.82 -21.13
CA ALA A 2 -10.25 65.88 -20.90
C ALA A 2 -10.25 65.21 -19.50
N ASP A 3 -10.54 65.98 -18.45
CA ASP A 3 -10.55 65.45 -17.07
C ASP A 3 -11.63 64.38 -16.84
N LEU A 4 -12.80 64.51 -17.49
CA LEU A 4 -13.89 63.55 -17.38
C LEU A 4 -13.49 62.18 -17.97
N TYR A 5 -12.78 62.18 -19.10
CA TYR A 5 -12.31 60.94 -19.74
C TYR A 5 -11.26 60.21 -18.88
N ILE A 6 -10.36 60.94 -18.21
CA ILE A 6 -9.36 60.37 -17.31
C ILE A 6 -10.05 59.64 -16.15
N TRP A 7 -11.06 60.24 -15.53
CA TRP A 7 -11.80 59.61 -14.43
C TRP A 7 -12.60 58.36 -14.87
N ILE A 8 -13.15 58.37 -16.09
CA ILE A 8 -13.85 57.21 -16.66
C ILE A 8 -12.88 56.04 -16.88
N ILE A 9 -11.71 56.31 -17.45
CA ILE A 9 -10.67 55.27 -17.68
C ILE A 9 -10.17 54.72 -16.34
N PHE A 10 -9.95 55.60 -15.35
CA PHE A 10 -9.50 55.19 -14.02
C PHE A 10 -10.54 54.31 -13.31
N GLY A 11 -11.83 54.67 -13.40
CA GLY A 11 -12.93 53.85 -12.86
C GLY A 11 -13.01 52.46 -13.51
N ALA A 12 -12.86 52.39 -14.84
CA ALA A 12 -12.82 51.12 -15.56
C ALA A 12 -11.64 50.24 -15.13
N LEU A 13 -10.47 50.85 -14.90
CA LEU A 13 -9.27 50.15 -14.43
C LEU A 13 -9.47 49.56 -13.02
N ILE A 14 -10.07 50.32 -12.10
CA ILE A 14 -10.40 49.83 -10.75
C ILE A 14 -11.36 48.65 -10.82
N ILE A 15 -12.41 48.73 -11.65
CA ILE A 15 -13.39 47.63 -11.80
C ILE A 15 -12.69 46.36 -12.31
N LEU A 16 -11.77 46.48 -13.28
CA LEU A 16 -10.99 45.34 -13.77
C LEU A 16 -10.12 44.71 -12.69
N ILE A 17 -9.43 45.53 -11.88
CA ILE A 17 -8.59 45.05 -10.78
C ILE A 17 -9.44 44.33 -9.72
N VAL A 18 -10.56 44.94 -9.31
CA VAL A 18 -11.48 44.37 -8.33
C VAL A 18 -12.08 43.06 -8.87
N GLY A 19 -12.51 43.02 -10.13
CA GLY A 19 -13.01 41.82 -10.79
C GLY A 19 -11.96 40.69 -10.83
N PHE A 20 -10.71 41.02 -11.13
CA PHE A 20 -9.60 40.05 -11.13
C PHE A 20 -9.34 39.48 -9.73
N ILE A 21 -9.36 40.32 -8.68
CA ILE A 21 -9.19 39.88 -7.29
C ILE A 21 -10.31 38.91 -6.89
N PHE A 22 -11.58 39.25 -7.19
CA PHE A 22 -12.70 38.37 -6.90
C PHE A 22 -12.60 37.04 -7.65
N TYR A 23 -12.26 37.07 -8.95
CA TYR A 23 -12.04 35.87 -9.74
C TYR A 23 -10.96 34.96 -9.13
N LYS A 24 -9.82 35.55 -8.73
CA LYS A 24 -8.71 34.80 -8.12
C LYS A 24 -9.14 34.13 -6.81
N ILE A 25 -9.82 34.85 -5.92
CA ILE A 25 -10.30 34.31 -4.63
C ILE A 25 -11.28 33.15 -4.86
N ILE A 26 -12.20 33.28 -5.80
CA ILE A 26 -13.19 32.23 -6.12
C ILE A 26 -12.48 31.01 -6.71
N SER A 27 -11.57 31.22 -7.66
CA SER A 27 -10.80 30.16 -8.31
C SER A 27 -9.94 29.38 -7.30
N GLU A 28 -9.24 30.07 -6.41
CA GLU A 28 -8.45 29.45 -5.35
C GLU A 28 -9.31 28.59 -4.41
N LYS A 29 -10.49 29.09 -4.00
CA LYS A 29 -11.42 28.31 -3.17
C LYS A 29 -11.93 27.05 -3.88
N ILE A 30 -12.20 27.12 -5.17
CA ILE A 30 -12.66 25.95 -5.96
C ILE A 30 -11.53 24.93 -6.08
N THR A 31 -10.32 25.38 -6.42
CA THR A 31 -9.14 24.52 -6.56
C THR A 31 -8.80 23.84 -5.23
N ALA A 32 -8.77 24.57 -4.12
CA ALA A 32 -8.52 24.01 -2.79
C ALA A 32 -9.55 22.94 -2.40
N ARG A 33 -10.83 23.11 -2.75
CA ARG A 33 -11.87 22.09 -2.52
C ARG A 33 -11.63 20.84 -3.35
N LYS A 34 -11.26 20.98 -4.61
CA LYS A 34 -10.93 19.85 -5.50
C LYS A 34 -9.71 19.09 -4.99
N GLU A 35 -8.64 19.78 -4.64
CA GLU A 35 -7.43 19.19 -4.06
C GLU A 35 -7.72 18.45 -2.76
N LYS A 36 -8.52 19.05 -1.86
CA LYS A 36 -8.94 18.39 -0.62
C LYS A 36 -9.70 17.09 -0.90
N LYS A 37 -10.61 17.09 -1.88
CA LYS A 37 -11.35 15.88 -2.26
C LYS A 37 -10.41 14.80 -2.83
N LEU A 38 -9.52 15.17 -3.74
CA LEU A 38 -8.52 14.26 -4.30
C LEU A 38 -7.60 13.69 -3.21
N LEU A 39 -7.22 14.50 -2.22
CA LEU A 39 -6.41 14.05 -1.10
C LEU A 39 -7.16 13.05 -0.21
N ILE A 40 -8.46 13.27 0.04
CA ILE A 40 -9.29 12.34 0.82
C ILE A 40 -9.44 11.01 0.07
N GLU A 41 -9.73 11.05 -1.23
CA GLU A 41 -9.82 9.86 -2.07
C GLU A 41 -8.49 9.10 -2.10
N PHE A 42 -7.38 9.80 -2.32
CA PHE A 42 -6.04 9.23 -2.29
C PHE A 42 -5.72 8.57 -0.94
N LYS A 43 -6.07 9.21 0.19
CA LYS A 43 -5.88 8.62 1.53
C LYS A 43 -6.74 7.38 1.74
N ALA A 44 -7.98 7.39 1.27
CA ALA A 44 -8.87 6.23 1.37
C ALA A 44 -8.34 5.04 0.54
N GLU A 45 -7.88 5.29 -0.69
CA GLU A 45 -7.25 4.28 -1.54
C GLU A 45 -5.96 3.74 -0.92
N ALA A 46 -5.09 4.63 -0.41
CA ALA A 46 -3.86 4.22 0.23
C ALA A 46 -4.10 3.38 1.49
N LYS A 47 -5.13 3.73 2.29
CA LYS A 47 -5.55 2.94 3.45
C LYS A 47 -6.05 1.55 3.01
N ALA A 48 -7.00 1.49 2.08
CA ALA A 48 -7.57 0.23 1.60
C ALA A 48 -6.51 -0.70 1.00
N TYR A 49 -5.58 -0.13 0.21
CA TYR A 49 -4.46 -0.88 -0.35
C TYR A 49 -3.53 -1.42 0.75
N THR A 50 -3.16 -0.59 1.73
CA THR A 50 -2.30 -1.02 2.85
C THR A 50 -2.97 -2.10 3.70
N GLN A 51 -4.29 -2.05 3.86
CA GLN A 51 -5.07 -3.09 4.52
C GLN A 51 -4.99 -4.43 3.77
N SER A 52 -5.20 -4.43 2.45
CA SER A 52 -5.03 -5.63 1.60
C SER A 52 -3.60 -6.19 1.68
N LEU A 53 -2.58 -5.32 1.64
CA LEU A 53 -1.19 -5.74 1.79
C LEU A 53 -0.92 -6.34 3.17
N THR A 54 -1.50 -5.77 4.23
CA THR A 54 -1.34 -6.28 5.60
C THR A 54 -1.88 -7.72 5.72
N ILE A 55 -3.07 -7.96 5.18
CA ILE A 55 -3.69 -9.30 5.15
C ILE A 55 -2.82 -10.27 4.36
N SER A 56 -2.38 -9.85 3.17
CA SER A 56 -1.55 -10.68 2.30
C SER A 56 -0.20 -11.03 2.94
N VAL A 57 0.48 -10.07 3.56
CA VAL A 57 1.76 -10.33 4.22
C VAL A 57 1.58 -11.23 5.44
N ASN A 58 0.54 -11.00 6.25
CA ASN A 58 0.25 -11.88 7.39
C ASN A 58 -0.08 -13.31 6.94
N ARG A 59 -0.89 -13.48 5.89
CA ARG A 59 -1.20 -14.82 5.38
C ARG A 59 0.01 -15.50 4.73
N LEU A 60 0.92 -14.73 4.14
CA LEU A 60 2.19 -15.26 3.60
C LEU A 60 3.05 -15.85 4.71
N ILE A 61 3.13 -15.15 5.84
CA ILE A 61 3.83 -15.59 7.04
C ILE A 61 3.25 -16.92 7.52
N GLU A 62 1.92 -16.99 7.67
CA GLU A 62 1.22 -18.20 8.12
C GLU A 62 1.48 -19.38 7.17
N LEU A 63 1.31 -19.20 5.86
CA LEU A 63 1.55 -20.24 4.86
C LEU A 63 3.00 -20.74 4.90
N ASN A 64 3.96 -19.83 5.05
CA ASN A 64 5.36 -20.20 5.15
C ASN A 64 5.66 -20.98 6.45
N GLU A 65 5.04 -20.59 7.57
CA GLU A 65 5.15 -21.33 8.83
C GLU A 65 4.51 -22.72 8.74
N GLU A 66 3.34 -22.84 8.11
CA GLU A 66 2.68 -24.12 7.81
C GLU A 66 3.59 -25.03 6.98
N GLU A 67 4.25 -24.51 5.94
CA GLU A 67 5.17 -25.30 5.10
C GLU A 67 6.47 -25.68 5.83
N LEU A 68 6.99 -24.81 6.70
CA LEU A 68 8.16 -25.12 7.53
C LEU A 68 7.87 -26.21 8.55
N ASN A 69 6.70 -26.18 9.18
CA ASN A 69 6.29 -27.19 10.17
C ASN A 69 6.06 -28.56 9.52
N ASN A 70 5.63 -28.59 8.25
CA ASN A 70 5.45 -29.81 7.47
C ASN A 70 6.70 -30.20 6.66
N PHE A 71 7.83 -29.52 6.83
CA PHE A 71 9.04 -29.79 6.07
C PHE A 71 9.74 -31.06 6.56
N GLU A 72 9.68 -32.12 5.75
CA GLU A 72 10.45 -33.34 5.95
C GLU A 72 11.70 -33.37 5.07
N VAL A 73 12.86 -33.59 5.70
CA VAL A 73 14.14 -33.69 5.00
C VAL A 73 14.15 -34.92 4.08
N SER A 74 14.55 -34.73 2.83
CA SER A 74 14.74 -35.79 1.81
C SER A 74 13.47 -36.51 1.31
N VAL A 75 12.30 -36.29 1.91
CA VAL A 75 11.02 -36.89 1.49
C VAL A 75 10.04 -35.81 0.99
N GLY A 76 10.12 -34.59 1.52
CA GLY A 76 9.21 -33.50 1.19
C GLY A 76 9.23 -33.08 -0.28
N LYS A 77 8.04 -32.79 -0.83
CA LYS A 77 7.87 -32.23 -2.20
C LYS A 77 8.55 -30.87 -2.37
N MET A 78 8.62 -30.09 -1.29
CA MET A 78 9.26 -28.78 -1.22
C MET A 78 10.64 -28.89 -0.59
N LYS A 79 11.65 -28.26 -1.21
CA LYS A 79 12.98 -28.11 -0.61
C LYS A 79 13.00 -26.83 0.21
N MET A 80 13.84 -26.77 1.24
CA MET A 80 14.06 -25.57 2.07
C MET A 80 14.37 -24.31 1.25
N LYS A 81 15.05 -24.45 0.10
CA LYS A 81 15.32 -23.33 -0.82
C LYS A 81 14.02 -22.73 -1.37
N ASP A 82 13.03 -23.54 -1.68
CA ASP A 82 11.75 -23.07 -2.26
C ASP A 82 10.90 -22.37 -1.22
N ILE A 83 10.86 -22.93 0.00
CA ILE A 83 10.16 -22.35 1.14
C ILE A 83 10.68 -20.94 1.42
N ASN A 84 11.99 -20.73 1.29
CA ASN A 84 12.58 -19.39 1.39
C ASN A 84 12.35 -18.53 0.15
N PHE A 85 12.25 -19.12 -1.03
CA PHE A 85 12.18 -18.40 -2.30
C PHE A 85 10.80 -17.79 -2.54
N ILE A 86 9.70 -18.54 -2.33
CA ILE A 86 8.34 -18.07 -2.64
C ILE A 86 8.00 -16.77 -1.87
N PRO A 87 8.21 -16.69 -0.54
CA PRO A 87 7.91 -15.47 0.20
C PRO A 87 8.83 -14.32 -0.17
N ALA A 88 10.12 -14.58 -0.39
CA ALA A 88 11.07 -13.55 -0.78
C ALA A 88 10.70 -12.92 -2.14
N GLU A 89 10.34 -13.74 -3.14
CA GLU A 89 9.96 -13.24 -4.45
C GLU A 89 8.62 -12.50 -4.39
N TYR A 90 7.64 -13.01 -3.64
CA TYR A 90 6.38 -12.29 -3.43
C TYR A 90 6.59 -10.91 -2.78
N LEU A 91 7.37 -10.81 -1.71
CA LEU A 91 7.64 -9.54 -1.03
C LEU A 91 8.38 -8.56 -1.95
N LYS A 92 9.33 -9.05 -2.74
CA LYS A 92 10.06 -8.27 -3.73
C LYS A 92 9.13 -7.74 -4.83
N ASP A 93 8.26 -8.59 -5.38
CA ASP A 93 7.31 -8.20 -6.43
C ASP A 93 6.30 -7.20 -5.89
N LEU A 94 5.77 -7.43 -4.69
CA LEU A 94 4.85 -6.53 -4.00
C LEU A 94 5.44 -5.13 -3.83
N MET A 95 6.72 -5.03 -3.41
CA MET A 95 7.40 -3.74 -3.26
C MET A 95 7.71 -3.05 -4.60
N ASN A 96 7.74 -3.81 -5.69
CA ASN A 96 7.98 -3.28 -7.03
C ASN A 96 6.72 -2.76 -7.73
N LEU A 97 5.53 -3.13 -7.25
CA LEU A 97 4.25 -2.67 -7.77
C LEU A 97 4.15 -1.14 -7.74
N ASP A 98 3.62 -0.57 -8.83
CA ASP A 98 3.42 0.89 -8.96
C ASP A 98 2.57 1.45 -7.81
N LYS A 99 1.50 0.73 -7.45
CA LYS A 99 0.64 1.08 -6.31
C LYS A 99 1.40 1.15 -4.99
N PHE A 100 2.36 0.25 -4.75
CA PHE A 100 3.20 0.30 -3.55
C PHE A 100 4.09 1.54 -3.53
N LYS A 101 4.76 1.82 -4.65
CA LYS A 101 5.62 2.98 -4.82
C LYS A 101 4.86 4.30 -4.75
N ARG A 102 3.58 4.31 -5.14
CA ARG A 102 2.73 5.50 -5.13
C ARG A 102 2.06 5.76 -3.78
N PHE A 103 1.50 4.71 -3.15
CA PHE A 103 0.64 4.87 -1.97
C PHE A 103 1.34 4.62 -0.65
N VAL A 104 2.32 3.71 -0.62
CA VAL A 104 2.92 3.21 0.63
C VAL A 104 4.28 3.85 0.87
N LEU A 105 5.18 3.76 -0.11
CA LEU A 105 6.57 4.21 0.04
C LEU A 105 6.73 5.70 0.40
N PRO A 106 6.01 6.66 -0.21
CA PRO A 106 6.17 8.08 0.09
C PRO A 106 5.35 8.53 1.30
N ASN A 107 4.46 7.69 1.84
CA ASN A 107 3.58 8.08 2.94
C ASN A 107 4.26 7.81 4.30
N PRO A 108 4.59 8.85 5.09
CA PRO A 108 5.23 8.69 6.39
C PRO A 108 4.37 7.92 7.40
N GLU A 109 3.04 7.92 7.25
CA GLU A 109 2.13 7.11 8.10
C GLU A 109 2.43 5.61 7.99
N PHE A 110 2.99 5.16 6.87
CA PHE A 110 3.30 3.76 6.61
C PHE A 110 4.80 3.44 6.73
N ALA A 111 5.63 4.36 7.25
CA ALA A 111 7.07 4.15 7.40
C ALA A 111 7.40 2.89 8.22
N THR A 112 6.67 2.67 9.32
CA THR A 112 6.83 1.46 10.17
C THR A 112 6.46 0.19 9.40
N PHE A 113 5.38 0.22 8.61
CA PHE A 113 4.97 -0.89 7.76
C PHE A 113 6.07 -1.25 6.75
N VAL A 114 6.59 -0.24 6.04
CA VAL A 114 7.66 -0.41 5.04
C VAL A 114 8.93 -0.96 5.68
N LYS A 115 9.30 -0.48 6.87
CA LYS A 115 10.46 -0.97 7.62
C LYS A 115 10.31 -2.45 7.97
N ASN A 116 9.19 -2.85 8.58
CA ASN A 116 8.96 -4.24 8.94
C ASN A 116 8.90 -5.16 7.71
N LEU A 117 8.32 -4.68 6.60
CA LEU A 117 8.27 -5.40 5.34
C LEU A 117 9.67 -5.63 4.75
N ASN A 118 10.52 -4.59 4.76
CA ASN A 118 11.91 -4.71 4.29
C ASN A 118 12.70 -5.71 5.12
N ASN A 119 12.55 -5.69 6.46
CA ASN A 119 13.21 -6.65 7.33
C ASN A 119 12.81 -8.10 6.99
N LEU A 120 11.52 -8.37 6.76
CA LEU A 120 11.06 -9.70 6.33
C LEU A 120 11.62 -10.11 4.97
N LYS A 121 11.72 -9.17 4.02
CA LYS A 121 12.28 -9.43 2.68
C LYS A 121 13.77 -9.79 2.74
N GLU A 122 14.54 -9.14 3.61
CA GLU A 122 15.99 -9.35 3.72
C GLU A 122 16.36 -10.64 4.45
N ILE A 123 15.54 -11.07 5.41
CA ILE A 123 15.76 -12.28 6.18
C ILE A 123 15.08 -13.47 5.51
N LYS A 124 15.80 -14.60 5.43
CA LYS A 124 15.24 -15.86 4.91
C LYS A 124 14.03 -16.29 5.74
N ALA A 125 12.97 -16.72 5.06
CA ALA A 125 11.68 -17.03 5.67
C ALA A 125 11.75 -18.13 6.73
N ASN A 126 12.66 -19.10 6.57
CA ASN A 126 12.94 -20.13 7.57
C ASN A 126 13.55 -19.62 8.89
N SER A 127 13.99 -18.36 8.93
CA SER A 127 14.59 -17.72 10.09
C SER A 127 13.69 -16.63 10.68
N TRP A 128 12.50 -16.39 10.14
CA TRP A 128 11.62 -15.31 10.60
C TRP A 128 11.21 -15.47 12.05
N VAL A 129 10.87 -16.68 12.50
CA VAL A 129 10.47 -16.93 13.89
C VAL A 129 11.55 -16.51 14.89
N SER A 130 12.82 -16.79 14.56
CA SER A 130 13.95 -16.48 15.45
C SER A 130 14.49 -15.07 15.30
N LYS A 131 14.46 -14.49 14.10
CA LYS A 131 15.11 -13.19 13.79
C LYS A 131 14.16 -12.02 13.57
N CYS A 132 12.89 -12.28 13.28
CA CYS A 132 11.88 -11.28 12.89
C CYS A 132 10.64 -11.29 13.79
N SER A 133 10.77 -11.73 15.05
CA SER A 133 9.63 -11.89 15.97
C SER A 133 8.82 -10.60 16.20
N LYS A 134 9.48 -9.43 16.10
CA LYS A 134 8.82 -8.12 16.20
C LYS A 134 7.97 -7.82 14.97
N GLU A 135 8.51 -8.08 13.79
CA GLU A 135 7.83 -7.91 12.50
C GLU A 135 6.63 -8.84 12.39
N LEU A 136 6.79 -10.11 12.79
CA LEU A 136 5.70 -11.09 12.81
C LEU A 136 4.56 -10.64 13.72
N SER A 137 4.88 -10.21 14.94
CA SER A 137 3.89 -9.66 15.88
C SER A 137 3.19 -8.43 15.32
N PHE A 138 3.95 -7.51 14.69
CA PHE A 138 3.39 -6.33 14.04
C PHE A 138 2.36 -6.69 12.97
N PHE A 139 2.69 -7.57 12.01
CA PHE A 139 1.76 -7.92 10.94
C PHE A 139 0.53 -8.67 11.44
N LYS A 140 0.69 -9.53 12.46
CA LYS A 140 -0.42 -10.22 13.11
C LYS A 140 -1.37 -9.24 13.80
N GLU A 141 -0.84 -8.30 14.58
CA GLU A 141 -1.65 -7.27 15.25
C GLU A 141 -2.37 -6.38 14.24
N GLN A 142 -1.68 -5.95 13.17
CA GLN A 142 -2.29 -5.13 12.13
C GLN A 142 -3.36 -5.91 11.38
N ALA A 143 -3.11 -7.17 11.01
CA ALA A 143 -4.12 -8.01 10.35
C ALA A 143 -5.38 -8.18 11.22
N ASN A 144 -5.22 -8.36 12.53
CA ASN A 144 -6.35 -8.43 13.46
C ASN A 144 -7.16 -7.12 13.52
N LYS A 145 -6.49 -5.97 13.51
CA LYS A 145 -7.17 -4.66 13.42
C LYS A 145 -7.90 -4.51 12.09
N VAL A 146 -7.24 -4.86 10.98
CA VAL A 146 -7.84 -4.79 9.65
C VAL A 146 -9.08 -5.68 9.55
N LYS A 147 -9.03 -6.90 10.11
CA LYS A 147 -10.18 -7.81 10.15
C LYS A 147 -11.42 -7.21 10.82
N GLN A 148 -11.23 -6.31 11.79
CA GLN A 148 -12.34 -5.60 12.44
C GLN A 148 -12.85 -4.41 11.60
N ASP A 149 -12.02 -3.85 10.73
CA ASP A 149 -12.30 -2.66 9.93
C ASP A 149 -12.96 -2.96 8.58
N ILE A 150 -12.81 -4.19 8.04
CA ILE A 150 -13.31 -4.57 6.72
C ILE A 150 -14.34 -5.70 6.81
N SER A 151 -15.10 -5.91 5.73
CA SER A 151 -16.04 -7.03 5.67
C SER A 151 -15.31 -8.38 5.63
N ASP A 152 -15.91 -9.40 6.23
CA ASP A 152 -15.37 -10.76 6.18
C ASP A 152 -15.18 -11.24 4.74
N GLU A 153 -16.08 -10.88 3.82
CA GLU A 153 -15.95 -11.21 2.40
C GLU A 153 -14.68 -10.61 1.79
N ALA A 154 -14.41 -9.32 2.01
CA ALA A 154 -13.22 -8.66 1.51
C ALA A 154 -11.95 -9.28 2.12
N TYR A 155 -11.98 -9.59 3.43
CA TYR A 155 -10.89 -10.27 4.11
C TYR A 155 -10.60 -11.65 3.47
N GLN A 156 -11.62 -12.48 3.32
CA GLN A 156 -11.49 -13.82 2.75
C GLN A 156 -11.04 -13.79 1.30
N LYS A 157 -11.45 -12.78 0.51
CA LYS A 157 -10.99 -12.60 -0.86
C LYS A 157 -9.47 -12.44 -0.94
N GLU A 158 -8.88 -11.60 -0.08
CA GLU A 158 -7.44 -11.40 -0.02
C GLU A 158 -6.69 -12.67 0.43
N ILE A 159 -7.21 -13.36 1.44
CA ILE A 159 -6.68 -14.65 1.90
C ILE A 159 -6.69 -15.68 0.76
N ASN A 160 -7.81 -15.80 0.05
CA ASN A 160 -7.96 -16.75 -1.05
C ASN A 160 -7.05 -16.43 -2.22
N PHE A 161 -6.90 -15.14 -2.57
CA PHE A 161 -5.96 -14.70 -3.59
C PHE A 161 -4.54 -15.18 -3.26
N LEU A 162 -4.09 -14.97 -2.02
CA LEU A 162 -2.74 -15.38 -1.64
C LEU A 162 -2.57 -16.89 -1.58
N ASN A 163 -3.57 -17.63 -1.07
CA ASN A 163 -3.55 -19.09 -1.08
C ASN A 163 -3.39 -19.63 -2.52
N GLN A 164 -4.11 -19.05 -3.49
CA GLN A 164 -4.00 -19.41 -4.90
C GLN A 164 -2.62 -19.07 -5.48
N TYR A 165 -2.11 -17.87 -5.20
CA TYR A 165 -0.78 -17.45 -5.62
C TYR A 165 0.30 -18.41 -5.11
N TYR A 166 0.26 -18.72 -3.81
CA TYR A 166 1.25 -19.58 -3.17
C TYR A 166 1.19 -21.02 -3.74
N ALA A 167 -0.01 -21.56 -3.92
CA ALA A 167 -0.22 -22.88 -4.53
C ALA A 167 0.23 -22.92 -6.00
N PHE A 168 0.08 -21.82 -6.74
CA PHE A 168 0.57 -21.70 -8.11
C PHE A 168 2.10 -21.71 -8.17
N GLU A 169 2.78 -20.86 -7.40
CA GLU A 169 4.26 -20.83 -7.38
C GLU A 169 4.85 -22.15 -6.88
N LYS A 170 4.22 -22.79 -5.88
CA LYS A 170 4.59 -24.13 -5.42
C LYS A 170 4.54 -25.16 -6.56
N ARG A 171 3.46 -25.21 -7.34
CA ARG A 171 3.32 -26.14 -8.48
C ARG A 171 4.37 -25.89 -9.56
N LYS A 172 4.56 -24.63 -9.95
CA LYS A 172 5.55 -24.21 -10.95
C LYS A 172 6.97 -24.59 -10.56
N ILE A 173 7.33 -24.54 -9.28
CA ILE A 173 8.66 -24.98 -8.80
C ILE A 173 8.79 -26.51 -8.86
N ILE A 174 7.73 -27.24 -8.51
CA ILE A 174 7.73 -28.70 -8.55
C ILE A 174 7.85 -29.22 -9.99
N GLU A 175 7.13 -28.62 -10.94
CA GLU A 175 7.15 -29.01 -12.36
C GLU A 175 8.48 -28.72 -13.07
N ARG A 176 9.27 -27.78 -12.55
CA ARG A 176 10.58 -27.41 -13.12
C ARG A 176 11.73 -28.31 -12.65
N ARG A 177 11.45 -29.33 -11.84
CA ARG A 177 12.44 -30.25 -11.26
C ARG A 177 12.46 -31.58 -11.98
#